data_AF-A0A2U2S251-F1
#
_entry.id   AF-A0A2U2S251-F1
#
_cell.length_a   1.000
_cell.length_b   1.000
_cell.length_c   1.000
_cell.angle_alpha   90.00
_cell.angle_beta   90.00
_cell.angle_gamma   90.00
#
_symmetry.space_group_name_H-M   'P 1'
#
loop_
_entity.id
_entity.type
_entity.pdbx_description
1 polymer ?
#
loop_
_entity_poly.entity_id
_entity_poly.type
_entity_poly.pdbx_seq_one_letter_code
_entity_poly.pdbx_strand_id
1 'polypeptide(L)'
;MYFFVRYTGYVMILCGIFLMLAGLAITIYGFVQHDALLKAINDALVASNSLWRVTELRFLTSLFGLFSFVMGMLVAALGQLLLIFADLANHARQTNILLRSFRSRSRRTTLLATKVSRAEHDQPVG
;
A
#
# COMPACT_ATOMS: atom_id res chain seq x y z
N MET A 1 -0.08 10.50 -11.71
CA MET A 1 -0.83 9.99 -10.54
C MET A 1 -0.70 8.48 -10.37
N TYR A 2 -1.08 7.66 -11.36
CA TYR A 2 -1.01 6.18 -11.26
C TYR A 2 0.39 5.62 -10.94
N PHE A 3 1.44 6.12 -11.63
CA PHE A 3 2.82 5.69 -11.38
C PHE A 3 3.30 6.02 -9.95
N PHE A 4 2.95 7.21 -9.44
CA PHE A 4 3.30 7.65 -8.10
C PHE A 4 2.64 6.76 -7.03
N VAL A 5 1.33 6.47 -7.16
CA VAL A 5 0.61 5.61 -6.20
C VAL A 5 1.19 4.20 -6.18
N ARG A 6 1.54 3.64 -7.34
CA ARG A 6 2.20 2.33 -7.43
C ARG A 6 3.58 2.34 -6.76
N TYR A 7 4.39 3.35 -7.05
CA TYR A 7 5.71 3.49 -6.43
C TYR A 7 5.62 3.60 -4.90
N THR A 8 4.71 4.44 -4.39
CA THR A 8 4.46 4.54 -2.95
C THR A 8 4.00 3.22 -2.35
N GLY A 9 3.13 2.47 -3.04
CA GLY A 9 2.72 1.13 -2.61
C GLY A 9 3.89 0.16 -2.48
N TYR A 10 4.79 0.11 -3.48
CA TYR A 10 6.00 -0.73 -3.41
C TYR A 10 6.94 -0.31 -2.28
N VAL A 11 7.15 0.99 -2.09
CA VAL A 11 7.99 1.51 -1.01
C VAL A 11 7.40 1.16 0.36
N MET A 12 6.08 1.26 0.53
CA MET A 12 5.41 0.85 1.77
C MET A 12 5.55 -0.64 2.04
N ILE A 13 5.43 -1.49 1.01
CA ILE A 13 5.63 -2.94 1.15
C ILE A 13 7.06 -3.24 1.59
N LEU A 14 8.06 -2.66 0.92
CA LEU A 14 9.47 -2.86 1.28
C LEU A 14 9.75 -2.37 2.71
N CYS A 15 9.26 -1.17 3.05
CA CYS A 15 9.39 -0.61 4.39
C CYS A 15 8.77 -1.54 5.45
N GLY A 16 7.56 -2.06 5.20
CA GLY A 16 6.90 -3.02 6.10
C GLY A 16 7.70 -4.30 6.29
N ILE A 17 8.25 -4.88 5.21
CA ILE A 17 9.12 -6.06 5.28
C ILE A 17 10.38 -5.79 6.09
N PHE A 18 11.06 -4.66 5.86
CA PHE A 18 12.23 -4.29 6.65
C PHE A 18 11.89 -4.07 8.12
N LEU A 19 10.73 -3.49 8.43
CA LEU A 19 10.26 -3.33 9.81
C LEU A 19 10.01 -4.68 10.49
N MET A 20 9.43 -5.64 9.75
CA MET A 20 9.22 -7.01 10.23
C MET A 20 10.55 -7.71 10.53
N LEU A 21 11.51 -7.62 9.60
CA LEU A 21 12.84 -8.19 9.79
C LEU A 21 13.57 -7.53 10.97
N ALA A 22 13.45 -6.21 11.11
CA ALA A 22 14.01 -5.48 12.25
C ALA A 22 13.37 -5.92 13.57
N GLY A 23 12.04 -6.06 13.64
CA GLY A 23 11.34 -6.56 14.82
C GLY A 23 11.79 -7.97 15.23
N LEU A 24 11.97 -8.85 14.24
CA LEU A 24 12.49 -10.20 14.46
C LEU A 24 13.95 -10.17 14.95
N ALA A 25 14.80 -9.34 14.35
CA ALA A 25 16.18 -9.16 14.76
C ALA A 25 16.31 -8.60 16.19
N ILE A 26 15.48 -7.62 16.56
CA ILE A 26 15.42 -7.07 17.93
C ILE A 26 15.04 -8.17 18.93
N THR A 27 14.07 -9.01 18.58
CA THR A 27 13.63 -10.11 19.43
C THR A 27 14.78 -11.10 19.67
N ILE A 28 15.45 -11.53 18.60
CA ILE A 28 16.60 -12.44 18.68
C ILE A 28 17.72 -11.81 19.50
N TYR A 29 18.05 -10.54 19.23
CA TYR A 29 19.08 -9.81 19.96
C TYR A 29 18.79 -9.71 21.46
N GLY A 30 17.54 -9.40 21.83
CA GLY A 30 17.11 -9.35 23.22
C GLY A 30 17.17 -10.69 23.95
N PHE A 31 16.94 -11.80 23.23
CA PHE A 31 17.11 -13.15 23.78
C PHE A 31 18.58 -13.54 23.97
N VAL A 32 19.42 -13.28 22.95
CA VAL A 32 20.84 -13.69 22.96
C VAL A 32 21.67 -12.81 23.91
N GLN A 33 21.44 -11.50 23.91
CA GLN A 33 22.23 -10.52 24.67
C GLN A 33 21.53 -10.04 25.95
N HIS A 34 20.62 -10.86 26.48
CA HIS A 34 19.79 -10.50 27.63
C HIS A 34 20.61 -9.97 28.82
N ASP A 35 21.61 -10.74 29.28
CA ASP A 35 22.39 -10.41 30.48
C ASP A 35 23.20 -9.12 30.29
N ALA A 36 23.77 -8.93 29.09
CA ALA A 36 24.53 -7.74 28.74
C ALA A 36 23.64 -6.49 28.69
N LEU A 37 22.46 -6.60 28.08
CA LEU A 37 21.47 -5.52 28.03
C LEU A 37 20.96 -5.16 29.43
N LEU A 38 20.70 -6.17 30.27
CA LEU A 38 20.19 -5.97 31.62
C LEU A 38 21.22 -5.28 32.50
N LYS A 39 22.49 -5.65 32.36
CA LYS A 39 23.57 -4.93 33.03
C LYS A 39 23.68 -3.49 32.53
N ALA A 40 23.75 -3.27 31.22
CA ALA A 40 23.88 -1.93 30.65
C ALA A 40 22.73 -0.99 31.03
N ILE A 41 21.49 -1.49 31.04
CA ILE A 41 20.31 -0.70 31.41
C ILE A 41 20.30 -0.39 32.90
N ASN A 42 20.63 -1.34 33.77
CA ASN A 42 20.69 -1.07 35.20
C ASN A 42 21.85 -0.14 35.56
N ASP A 43 23.01 -0.26 34.91
CA ASP A 43 24.14 0.65 35.09
C ASP A 43 23.75 2.09 34.68
N ALA A 44 22.99 2.24 33.59
CA ALA A 44 22.44 3.53 33.16
C ALA A 44 21.39 4.09 34.13
N LEU A 45 20.52 3.24 34.70
CA LEU A 45 19.51 3.67 35.67
C LEU A 45 20.12 4.10 37.01
N VAL A 46 21.18 3.42 37.45
CA VAL A 46 21.95 3.82 38.63
C VAL A 46 22.61 5.17 38.39
N ALA A 47 23.21 5.38 37.22
CA ALA A 47 23.79 6.68 36.84
C ALA A 47 22.74 7.80 36.78
N SER A 48 21.47 7.49 36.49
CA SER A 48 20.37 8.44 36.49
C SER A 48 19.67 8.63 37.85
N ASN A 49 20.24 8.10 38.95
CA ASN A 49 19.64 8.12 40.31
C ASN A 49 18.23 7.50 40.38
N SER A 50 17.93 6.51 39.53
CA SER A 50 16.64 5.82 39.56
C SER A 50 16.61 4.73 40.64
N LEU A 51 15.52 4.65 41.39
CA LEU A 51 15.26 3.55 42.34
C LEU A 51 14.73 2.28 41.66
N TRP A 52 14.47 2.34 40.35
CA TRP A 52 13.90 1.24 39.59
C TRP A 52 15.00 0.30 39.11
N ARG A 53 14.76 -1.02 39.20
CA ARG A 53 15.68 -2.05 38.71
C ARG A 53 14.95 -2.92 37.70
N VAL A 54 15.54 -3.07 36.52
CA VAL A 54 15.01 -3.93 35.46
C VAL A 54 15.52 -5.35 35.70
N THR A 55 14.58 -6.28 35.94
CA THR A 55 14.87 -7.70 36.21
C THR A 55 14.67 -8.60 35.01
N GLU A 56 13.81 -8.25 34.05
CA GLU A 56 13.52 -9.10 32.89
C GLU A 56 13.42 -8.30 31.60
N LEU A 57 14.48 -8.35 30.80
CA LEU A 57 14.54 -7.68 29.50
C LEU A 57 14.00 -8.50 28.34
N ARG A 58 13.94 -9.84 28.46
CA ARG A 58 13.47 -10.71 27.35
C ARG A 58 12.04 -10.38 26.97
N PHE A 59 11.18 -10.23 27.98
CA PHE A 59 9.78 -9.85 27.79
C PHE A 59 9.66 -8.49 27.10
N LEU A 60 10.44 -7.50 27.53
CA LEU A 60 10.37 -6.15 26.96
C LEU A 60 10.84 -6.13 25.50
N THR A 61 11.97 -6.80 25.21
CA THR A 61 12.49 -6.90 23.83
C THR A 61 11.60 -7.73 22.92
N SER A 62 10.95 -8.78 23.44
CA SER A 62 10.02 -9.58 22.64
C SER A 62 8.72 -8.82 22.38
N LEU A 63 8.22 -8.07 23.36
CA LEU A 63 7.05 -7.21 23.19
C LEU A 63 7.33 -6.12 22.16
N PHE A 64 8.49 -5.46 22.23
CA PHE A 64 8.87 -4.43 21.26
C PHE A 64 9.10 -5.01 19.86
N GLY A 65 9.75 -6.17 19.78
CA GLY A 65 9.96 -6.89 18.53
C GLY A 65 8.66 -7.35 17.89
N LEU A 66 7.73 -7.90 18.68
CA LEU A 66 6.38 -8.27 18.24
C LEU A 66 5.60 -7.05 17.76
N PHE A 67 5.62 -5.96 18.51
CA PHE A 67 4.95 -4.71 18.12
C PHE A 67 5.49 -4.18 16.79
N SER A 68 6.81 -4.14 16.62
CA SER A 68 7.46 -3.73 15.38
C SER A 68 7.10 -4.66 14.22
N PHE A 69 7.02 -5.97 14.47
CA PHE A 69 6.61 -6.96 13.48
C PHE A 69 5.16 -6.76 13.02
N VAL A 70 4.23 -6.58 13.97
CA VAL A 70 2.81 -6.34 13.67
C VAL A 70 2.63 -5.02 12.91
N MET A 71 3.32 -3.96 13.32
CA MET A 71 3.28 -2.69 12.59
C MET A 71 3.85 -2.83 11.18
N GLY A 72 4.93 -3.58 11.00
CA GLY A 72 5.49 -3.88 9.69
C GLY A 72 4.50 -4.62 8.78
N MET A 73 3.79 -5.62 9.31
CA MET A 73 2.72 -6.31 8.59
C MET A 73 1.60 -5.37 8.16
N LEU A 74 1.18 -4.47 9.07
CA LEU A 74 0.10 -3.52 8.79
C LEU A 74 0.51 -2.53 7.69
N VAL A 75 1.73 -1.99 7.75
CA VAL A 75 2.29 -1.11 6.72
C VAL A 75 2.38 -1.83 5.36
N ALA A 76 2.85 -3.08 5.35
CA ALA A 76 2.93 -3.88 4.13
C ALA A 76 1.54 -4.15 3.54
N ALA A 77 0.55 -4.49 4.37
CA ALA A 77 -0.82 -4.72 3.96
C ALA A 77 -1.47 -3.45 3.36
N LEU A 78 -1.23 -2.28 3.96
CA LEU A 78 -1.67 -1.00 3.40
C LEU A 78 -1.03 -0.71 2.04
N GLY A 79 0.26 -1.01 1.89
CA GLY A 79 0.96 -0.91 0.60
C GLY A 79 0.35 -1.82 -0.47
N GLN A 80 -0.02 -3.05 -0.11
CA GLN A 80 -0.72 -3.98 -1.01
C GLN A 80 -2.12 -3.45 -1.39
N LEU A 81 -2.90 -2.95 -0.43
CA LEU A 81 -4.21 -2.34 -0.67
C LEU A 81 -4.12 -1.15 -1.64
N LEU A 82 -3.11 -0.29 -1.47
CA LEU A 82 -2.84 0.83 -2.37
C LEU A 82 -2.60 0.37 -3.81
N LEU A 83 -1.85 -0.72 -4.00
CA LEU A 83 -1.62 -1.29 -5.34
C LEU A 83 -2.91 -1.81 -5.96
N ILE A 84 -3.74 -2.51 -5.17
CA ILE A 84 -5.04 -3.03 -5.64
C ILE A 84 -5.94 -1.88 -6.07
N PHE A 85 -6.08 -0.83 -5.25
CA PHE A 85 -6.91 0.33 -5.61
C PHE A 85 -6.37 1.10 -6.80
N ALA A 86 -5.05 1.26 -6.91
CA ALA A 86 -4.44 1.87 -8.08
C ALA A 86 -4.83 1.10 -9.35
N ASP A 87 -4.77 -0.23 -9.29
CA ASP A 87 -5.10 -1.07 -10.43
C ASP A 87 -6.58 -1.04 -10.78
N LEU A 88 -7.46 -1.10 -9.78
CA LEU A 88 -8.91 -0.98 -9.95
C LEU A 88 -9.30 0.35 -10.60
N ALA A 89 -8.69 1.46 -10.15
CA ALA A 89 -8.93 2.79 -10.69
C ALA A 89 -8.48 2.91 -12.16
N ASN A 90 -7.37 2.25 -12.52
CA ASN A 90 -6.90 2.25 -13.90
C ASN A 90 -7.84 1.46 -14.81
N HIS A 91 -8.30 0.29 -14.37
CA HIS A 91 -9.28 -0.52 -15.10
C HIS A 91 -10.61 0.23 -15.27
N ALA A 92 -11.12 0.86 -14.20
CA ALA A 92 -12.34 1.67 -14.29
C ALA A 92 -12.21 2.82 -15.31
N ARG A 93 -11.03 3.47 -15.38
CA ARG A 93 -10.76 4.52 -16.36
C ARG A 93 -10.75 3.99 -17.80
N GLN A 94 -10.10 2.84 -18.04
CA GLN A 94 -10.07 2.20 -19.35
C GLN A 94 -11.47 1.78 -19.81
N THR A 95 -12.26 1.18 -18.91
CA THR A 95 -13.65 0.80 -19.18
C THR A 95 -14.52 2.01 -19.53
N ASN A 96 -14.38 3.13 -18.81
CA ASN A 96 -15.13 4.35 -19.10
C ASN A 96 -14.75 4.96 -20.46
N ILE A 97 -13.47 4.92 -20.83
CA ILE A 97 -13.00 5.34 -22.17
C ILE A 97 -13.63 4.45 -23.26
N LEU A 98 -13.63 3.13 -23.06
CA LEU A 98 -14.24 2.18 -24.00
C LEU A 98 -15.74 2.45 -24.17
N LEU A 99 -16.50 2.56 -23.08
CA LEU A 99 -17.93 2.88 -23.10
C LEU A 99 -18.22 4.23 -23.77
N ARG A 100 -17.39 5.25 -23.53
CA ARG A 100 -17.50 6.55 -24.20
C ARG A 100 -17.22 6.43 -25.70
N SER A 101 -16.26 5.61 -26.11
CA SER A 101 -15.96 5.36 -27.51
C SER A 101 -17.10 4.63 -28.22
N PHE A 102 -17.74 3.65 -27.57
CA PHE A 102 -18.94 2.99 -28.09
C PHE A 102 -20.12 3.95 -28.22
N ARG A 103 -20.37 4.80 -27.21
CA ARG A 103 -21.43 5.83 -27.28
C ARG A 103 -21.18 6.84 -28.40
N SER A 104 -19.92 7.27 -28.58
CA SER A 104 -19.53 8.19 -29.64
C SER A 104 -19.67 7.57 -31.03
N ARG A 105 -19.28 6.30 -31.19
CA ARG A 105 -19.39 5.56 -32.44
C ARG A 105 -20.85 5.34 -32.81
N SER A 106 -21.68 4.90 -31.86
CA SER A 106 -23.13 4.77 -32.02
C SER A 106 -23.75 6.08 -32.53
N ARG A 107 -23.43 7.22 -31.89
CA ARG A 107 -23.94 8.53 -32.32
C ARG A 107 -23.50 8.94 -33.74
N ARG A 108 -22.29 8.55 -34.15
CA ARG A 108 -21.76 8.80 -35.50
C ARG A 108 -22.50 7.96 -36.54
N THR A 109 -22.78 6.70 -36.23
CA THR A 109 -23.55 5.80 -37.11
C THR A 109 -24.99 6.27 -37.25
N THR A 110 -25.63 6.74 -36.17
CA THR A 110 -26.99 7.28 -36.24
C THR A 110 -27.04 8.54 -37.10
N LEU A 111 -26.10 9.49 -36.92
CA LEU A 111 -26.05 10.71 -37.73
C LEU A 111 -25.80 10.46 -39.22
N LEU A 112 -24.97 9.46 -39.56
CA LEU A 112 -24.79 9.03 -40.94
C LEU A 112 -26.05 8.38 -41.51
N ALA A 113 -26.71 7.51 -40.75
CA ALA A 113 -27.98 6.90 -41.16
C ALA A 113 -29.10 7.95 -41.37
N THR A 114 -29.19 8.96 -40.50
CA THR A 114 -30.17 10.06 -40.67
C THR A 114 -29.86 10.93 -41.89
N LYS A 115 -28.58 11.14 -42.24
CA LYS A 115 -28.20 11.85 -43.46
C LYS A 115 -28.48 11.06 -44.73
N VAL A 116 -28.23 9.75 -44.72
CA VAL A 116 -28.51 8.86 -45.88
C VAL A 116 -30.01 8.78 -46.15
N SER A 117 -30.84 8.59 -45.11
CA SER A 117 -32.31 8.55 -45.26
C SER A 117 -32.89 9.87 -45.78
N ARG A 118 -32.28 11.02 -45.44
CA ARG A 118 -32.70 12.33 -45.96
C ARG A 118 -32.29 12.54 -47.43
N ALA A 119 -31.13 12.04 -47.83
CA ALA A 119 -30.65 12.10 -49.22
C ALA A 119 -31.45 11.16 -50.16
N GLU A 120 -32.03 10.08 -49.63
CA GLU A 120 -32.88 9.15 -50.37
C GLU A 120 -34.30 9.70 -50.63
N HIS A 121 -34.75 10.66 -49.81
CA HIS A 121 -36.06 11.31 -49.97
C HIS A 121 -36.05 12.51 -50.93
N ASP A 122 -34.85 13.03 -51.26
CA ASP A 122 -34.65 14.19 -52.15
C ASP A 122 -34.17 13.78 -53.56
N GLN A 123 -34.23 12.48 -53.93
CA GLN A 123 -33.93 12.07 -55.31
C GLN A 123 -35.11 12.43 -56.23
N PRO A 124 -34.91 13.26 -57.27
CA PRO A 124 -35.97 13.55 -58.23
C PRO A 124 -36.23 12.28 -59.04
N VAL A 125 -37.44 11.74 -58.89
CA VAL A 125 -37.96 10.67 -59.75
C VAL A 125 -38.07 11.27 -61.14
N GLY A 126 -37.19 10.83 -62.05
CA GLY A 126 -37.13 11.26 -63.45
C GLY A 126 -36.64 10.12 -64.31
#